data_AF-A8U3Y7-F1
#
_entry.id   AF-A8U3Y7-F1
#
_cell.length_a   1.000
_cell.length_b   1.000
_cell.length_c   1.000
_cell.angle_alpha   90.00
_cell.angle_beta   90.00
_cell.angle_gamma   90.00
#
_symmetry.space_group_name_H-M   'P 1'
#
loop_
_entity.id
_entity.type
_entity.pdbx_description
1 polymer ?
#
loop_
_entity_poly.entity_id
_entity_poly.type
_entity_poly.pdbx_seq_one_letter_code
_entity_poly.pdbx_strand_id
1 'polypeptide(L)'
;MTISNRISLDELRHMAVGDIAAMPAEQLALLQNEAADALRRAKTACDWLDGAVALKYGDRSHASRQAAGKDTGTIRFDDGAVTVIADLPKRVDWDQDKLAALVERIRAEGDDPAEYVDVSIKVPERKFAAWPSHIRSAFEDARTVRTGRPSFRLSLTNEVTS
;
A
#
# COMPACT_ATOMS: atom_id res chain seq x y z
N MET A 1 -37.31 -19.54 13.89
CA MET A 1 -36.16 -18.66 14.19
C MET A 1 -34.92 -19.54 14.29
N THR A 2 -34.12 -19.62 13.24
CA THR A 2 -32.78 -20.23 13.32
C THR A 2 -31.86 -19.22 14.01
N ILE A 3 -31.59 -19.43 15.29
CA ILE A 3 -30.57 -18.69 16.02
C ILE A 3 -29.25 -19.07 15.34
N SER A 4 -28.74 -18.19 14.48
CA SER A 4 -27.44 -18.40 13.84
C SER A 4 -26.38 -18.29 14.94
N ASN A 5 -25.82 -19.43 15.36
CA ASN A 5 -24.79 -19.54 16.42
C ASN A 5 -23.41 -19.05 15.92
N ARG A 6 -23.39 -17.97 15.15
CA ARG A 6 -22.21 -17.47 14.46
C ARG A 6 -21.62 -16.31 15.25
N ILE A 7 -20.40 -16.51 15.75
CA ILE A 7 -19.58 -15.45 16.36
C ILE A 7 -19.41 -14.30 15.33
N SER A 8 -19.63 -13.07 15.79
CA SER A 8 -19.45 -11.85 15.01
C SER A 8 -18.02 -11.31 15.10
N LEU A 9 -17.65 -10.40 14.18
CA LEU A 9 -16.36 -9.72 14.25
C LEU A 9 -16.17 -8.87 15.51
N ASP A 10 -17.25 -8.34 16.07
CA ASP A 10 -17.18 -7.52 17.29
C ASP A 10 -16.87 -8.39 18.52
N GLU A 11 -17.58 -9.50 18.66
CA GLU A 11 -17.31 -10.50 19.70
C GLU A 11 -15.90 -11.08 19.59
N LEU A 12 -15.42 -11.34 18.36
CA LEU A 12 -14.07 -11.85 18.10
C LEU A 12 -12.97 -10.96 18.71
N ARG A 13 -13.18 -9.64 18.79
CA ARG A 13 -12.20 -8.68 19.35
C ARG A 13 -12.03 -8.81 20.85
N HIS A 14 -12.97 -9.45 21.52
CA HIS A 14 -12.98 -9.65 22.97
C HIS A 14 -12.61 -11.08 23.39
N MET A 15 -12.35 -11.97 22.43
CA MET A 15 -11.95 -13.35 22.68
C MET A 15 -10.43 -13.50 22.87
N ALA A 16 -10.02 -14.49 23.67
CA ALA A 16 -8.62 -14.87 23.75
C ALA A 16 -8.18 -15.58 22.46
N VAL A 17 -6.94 -15.35 22.03
CA VAL A 17 -6.40 -15.96 20.80
C VAL A 17 -6.45 -17.49 20.82
N GLY A 18 -6.29 -18.11 22.00
CA GLY A 18 -6.41 -19.56 22.17
C GLY A 18 -7.82 -20.08 21.85
N ASP A 19 -8.86 -19.35 22.27
CA ASP A 19 -10.25 -19.71 22.00
C ASP A 19 -10.58 -19.56 20.52
N ILE A 20 -10.06 -18.50 19.88
CA ILE A 20 -10.18 -18.30 18.43
C ILE A 20 -9.50 -19.45 17.69
N ALA A 21 -8.29 -19.84 18.10
CA ALA A 21 -7.56 -20.92 17.45
C ALA A 21 -8.24 -22.29 17.61
N ALA A 22 -9.05 -22.49 18.65
CA ALA A 22 -9.81 -23.71 18.88
C ALA A 22 -11.12 -23.77 18.06
N MET A 23 -11.50 -22.69 17.36
CA MET A 23 -12.71 -22.66 16.56
C MET A 23 -12.63 -23.60 15.34
N PRO A 24 -13.78 -24.15 14.88
CA PRO A 24 -13.82 -24.90 13.62
C PRO A 24 -13.29 -24.07 12.45
N ALA A 25 -12.55 -24.72 11.54
CA ALA A 25 -11.94 -24.07 10.38
C ALA A 25 -12.97 -23.37 9.47
N GLU A 26 -14.19 -23.92 9.37
CA GLU A 26 -15.31 -23.29 8.66
C GLU A 26 -15.66 -21.93 9.26
N GLN A 27 -15.77 -21.86 10.59
CA GLN A 27 -16.10 -20.62 11.28
C GLN A 27 -14.98 -19.58 11.16
N LEU A 28 -13.72 -20.02 11.23
CA LEU A 28 -12.57 -19.17 10.95
C LEU A 28 -12.55 -18.65 9.51
N ALA A 29 -12.94 -19.47 8.53
CA ALA A 29 -13.04 -19.04 7.14
C ALA A 29 -14.12 -17.98 6.93
N LEU A 30 -15.29 -18.18 7.54
CA LEU A 30 -16.40 -17.23 7.50
C LEU A 30 -16.01 -15.89 8.15
N LEU A 31 -15.36 -15.91 9.31
CA LEU A 31 -14.86 -14.72 9.98
C LEU A 31 -13.76 -14.00 9.18
N GLN A 32 -12.83 -14.74 8.57
CA GLN A 32 -11.77 -14.16 7.73
C GLN A 32 -12.36 -13.41 6.52
N ASN A 33 -13.37 -14.01 5.87
CA ASN A 33 -14.06 -13.39 4.74
C ASN A 33 -14.84 -12.16 5.16
N GLU A 34 -15.58 -12.24 6.27
CA GLU A 34 -16.35 -11.13 6.81
C GLU A 34 -15.46 -9.94 7.19
N ALA A 35 -14.30 -10.20 7.81
CA ALA A 35 -13.30 -9.18 8.13
C ALA A 35 -12.74 -8.50 6.88
N ALA A 36 -12.42 -9.29 5.85
CA ALA A 36 -11.92 -8.76 4.58
C ALA A 36 -12.97 -7.91 3.85
N ASP A 37 -14.24 -8.33 3.88
CA ASP A 37 -15.36 -7.57 3.34
C ASP A 37 -15.60 -6.27 4.10
N ALA A 38 -15.59 -6.32 5.44
CA ALA A 38 -15.75 -5.14 6.29
C ALA A 38 -14.64 -4.11 6.04
N LEU A 39 -13.38 -4.57 5.95
CA LEU A 39 -12.25 -3.71 5.61
C LEU A 39 -12.40 -3.06 4.24
N ARG A 40 -12.81 -3.81 3.22
CA ARG A 40 -13.07 -3.27 1.88
C ARG A 40 -14.16 -2.21 1.89
N ARG A 41 -15.29 -2.45 2.57
CA ARG A 41 -16.38 -1.47 2.69
C ARG A 41 -15.94 -0.20 3.40
N ALA A 42 -15.21 -0.34 4.52
CA ALA A 42 -14.68 0.80 5.26
C ALA A 42 -13.72 1.62 4.40
N LYS A 43 -12.81 0.96 3.66
CA LYS A 43 -11.88 1.64 2.74
C LYS A 43 -12.62 2.42 1.67
N THR A 44 -13.61 1.81 1.02
CA THR A 44 -14.44 2.48 0.03
C THR A 44 -15.13 3.70 0.64
N ALA A 45 -15.74 3.58 1.82
CA ALA A 45 -16.40 4.71 2.48
C ALA A 45 -15.42 5.86 2.79
N CYS A 46 -14.20 5.54 3.29
CA CYS A 46 -13.14 6.52 3.49
C CYS A 46 -12.77 7.22 2.17
N ASP A 47 -12.55 6.47 1.09
CA ASP A 47 -12.17 7.06 -0.21
C ASP A 47 -13.25 7.99 -0.77
N TRP A 48 -14.52 7.62 -0.63
CA TRP A 48 -15.64 8.48 -1.01
C TRP A 48 -15.71 9.75 -0.18
N LEU A 49 -15.51 9.64 1.14
CA LEU A 49 -15.50 10.80 2.04
C LEU A 49 -14.31 11.71 1.74
N ASP A 50 -13.11 11.16 1.56
CA ASP A 50 -11.89 11.90 1.22
C ASP A 50 -12.07 12.66 -0.09
N GLY A 51 -12.67 12.02 -1.11
CA GLY A 51 -13.04 12.69 -2.37
C GLY A 51 -14.03 13.83 -2.18
N ALA A 52 -15.06 13.64 -1.34
CA ALA A 52 -16.04 14.69 -1.04
C ALA A 52 -15.40 15.86 -0.25
N VAL A 53 -14.50 15.58 0.69
CA VAL A 53 -13.74 16.59 1.45
C VAL A 53 -12.82 17.37 0.52
N ALA A 54 -12.11 16.69 -0.39
CA ALA A 54 -11.27 17.33 -1.41
C ALA A 54 -12.10 18.23 -2.33
N LEU A 55 -13.27 17.78 -2.77
CA LEU A 55 -14.19 18.60 -3.57
C LEU A 55 -14.69 19.82 -2.78
N LYS A 56 -15.04 19.66 -1.50
CA LYS A 56 -15.55 20.74 -0.65
C LYS A 56 -14.51 21.84 -0.40
N TYR A 57 -13.26 21.46 -0.13
CA TYR A 57 -12.24 22.41 0.35
C TYR A 57 -11.12 22.70 -0.65
N GLY A 58 -11.08 22.03 -1.81
CA GLY A 58 -10.01 22.17 -2.80
C GLY A 58 -9.80 23.62 -3.25
N ASP A 59 -10.85 24.26 -3.78
CA ASP A 59 -10.78 25.62 -4.29
C ASP A 59 -10.44 26.64 -3.21
N ARG A 60 -11.07 26.53 -2.03
CA ARG A 60 -10.79 27.42 -0.89
C ARG A 60 -9.36 27.26 -0.39
N SER A 61 -8.85 26.04 -0.35
CA SER A 61 -7.47 25.76 0.04
C SER A 61 -6.47 26.30 -0.98
N HIS A 62 -6.76 26.13 -2.27
CA HIS A 62 -5.94 26.69 -3.35
C HIS A 62 -5.91 28.22 -3.30
N ALA A 63 -7.08 28.88 -3.21
CA ALA A 63 -7.17 30.34 -3.10
C ALA A 63 -6.45 30.88 -1.86
N SER A 64 -6.61 30.21 -0.70
CA SER A 64 -5.90 30.60 0.53
C SER A 64 -4.38 30.48 0.39
N ARG A 65 -3.92 29.47 -0.36
CA ARG A 65 -2.49 29.27 -0.63
C ARG A 65 -1.94 30.36 -1.56
N GLN A 66 -2.67 30.69 -2.63
CA GLN A 66 -2.31 31.77 -3.56
C GLN A 66 -2.28 33.14 -2.87
N ALA A 67 -3.29 33.44 -2.02
CA ALA A 67 -3.31 34.67 -1.24
C ALA A 67 -2.14 34.77 -0.25
N ALA A 68 -1.62 33.64 0.22
CA ALA A 68 -0.42 33.56 1.06
C ALA A 68 0.90 33.57 0.26
N GLY A 69 0.85 33.70 -1.07
CA GLY A 69 2.03 33.67 -1.94
C GLY A 69 2.75 32.32 -1.97
N LYS A 70 2.01 31.22 -1.80
CA LYS A 70 2.54 29.86 -1.72
C LYS A 70 2.00 29.00 -2.87
N ASP A 71 2.86 28.16 -3.45
CA ASP A 71 2.43 27.11 -4.40
C ASP A 71 2.18 25.77 -3.72
N THR A 72 2.84 25.54 -2.57
CA THR A 72 2.80 24.30 -1.79
C THR A 72 2.75 24.60 -0.29
N GLY A 73 2.61 23.55 0.52
CA GLY A 73 2.62 23.61 1.98
C GLY A 73 1.21 23.68 2.58
N THR A 74 1.21 23.69 3.91
CA THR A 74 0.01 23.62 4.74
C THR A 74 -0.67 24.98 4.87
N ILE A 75 -1.99 25.01 4.70
CA ILE A 75 -2.85 26.13 5.04
C ILE A 75 -3.88 25.67 6.09
N ARG A 76 -4.30 26.60 6.96
CA ARG A 76 -5.30 26.36 8.00
C ARG A 76 -6.36 27.45 7.93
N PHE A 77 -7.62 27.07 7.96
CA PHE A 77 -8.75 27.98 8.06
C PHE A 77 -9.92 27.32 8.77
N ASP A 78 -10.83 28.11 9.31
CA ASP A 78 -12.03 27.60 9.99
C ASP A 78 -13.26 27.56 9.06
N ASP A 79 -14.10 26.54 9.26
CA ASP A 79 -15.44 26.37 8.70
C ASP A 79 -16.40 26.03 9.85
N GLY A 80 -16.96 27.07 10.47
CA GLY A 80 -17.79 26.94 11.68
C GLY A 80 -16.97 26.42 12.87
N ALA A 81 -17.37 25.26 13.40
CA ALA A 81 -16.69 24.60 14.52
C ALA A 81 -15.51 23.70 14.08
N VAL A 82 -15.20 23.64 12.78
CA VAL A 82 -14.17 22.75 12.22
C VAL A 82 -12.98 23.57 11.73
N THR A 83 -11.79 23.26 12.23
CA THR A 83 -10.53 23.76 11.65
C THR A 83 -10.09 22.83 10.52
N VAL A 84 -10.05 23.36 9.30
CA VAL A 84 -9.57 22.66 8.11
C VAL A 84 -8.07 22.87 7.98
N ILE A 85 -7.32 21.78 7.90
CA ILE A 85 -5.87 21.78 7.63
C ILE A 85 -5.67 21.12 6.26
N ALA A 86 -5.38 21.93 5.25
CA ALA A 86 -5.10 21.42 3.91
C ALA A 86 -3.60 21.43 3.65
N ASP A 87 -3.02 20.23 3.64
CA ASP A 87 -1.62 20.05 3.30
C ASP A 87 -1.45 19.77 1.81
N LEU A 88 -0.48 20.44 1.18
CA LEU A 88 -0.05 20.14 -0.19
C LEU A 88 1.47 19.98 -0.17
N PRO A 89 1.99 18.78 0.08
CA PRO A 89 3.42 18.57 0.21
C PRO A 89 4.12 18.83 -1.13
N LYS A 90 5.35 19.32 -1.08
CA LYS A 90 6.22 19.36 -2.26
C LYS A 90 6.56 17.93 -2.65
N ARG A 91 6.34 17.59 -3.92
CA ARG A 91 6.78 16.32 -4.51
C ARG A 91 7.86 16.61 -5.54
N VAL A 92 8.99 15.94 -5.40
CA VAL A 92 10.06 15.94 -6.39
C VAL A 92 9.98 14.60 -7.12
N ASP A 93 9.63 14.64 -8.40
CA ASP A 93 9.69 13.48 -9.27
C ASP A 93 10.94 13.60 -10.16
N TRP A 94 11.74 12.56 -10.19
CA TRP A 94 12.96 12.51 -10.99
C TRP A 94 12.75 11.67 -12.24
N ASP A 95 13.10 12.25 -13.39
CA ASP A 95 13.14 11.56 -14.67
C ASP A 95 14.29 10.54 -14.67
N GLN A 96 13.94 9.26 -14.58
CA GLN A 96 14.91 8.17 -14.41
C GLN A 96 15.80 7.99 -15.64
N ASP A 97 15.30 8.26 -16.85
CA ASP A 97 16.11 8.15 -18.06
C ASP A 97 17.18 9.24 -18.09
N LYS A 98 16.81 10.46 -17.66
CA LYS A 98 17.79 11.54 -17.49
C LYS A 98 18.78 11.25 -16.36
N LEU A 99 18.34 10.70 -15.23
CA LEU A 99 19.25 10.32 -14.16
C LEU A 99 20.25 9.25 -14.61
N ALA A 100 19.80 8.23 -15.35
CA ALA A 100 20.69 7.21 -15.90
C ALA A 100 21.73 7.82 -16.85
N ALA A 101 21.32 8.72 -17.74
CA ALA A 101 22.23 9.42 -18.64
C ALA A 101 23.25 10.30 -17.87
N LEU A 102 22.83 10.96 -16.79
CA LEU A 102 23.71 11.75 -15.93
C LEU A 102 24.75 10.88 -15.21
N VAL A 103 24.35 9.73 -14.69
CA VAL A 103 25.24 8.76 -14.04
C VAL A 103 26.31 8.25 -15.01
N GLU A 104 25.93 7.89 -16.23
CA GLU A 104 26.90 7.45 -17.25
C GLU A 104 27.86 8.58 -17.65
N ARG A 105 27.38 9.82 -17.71
CA ARG A 105 28.24 10.98 -17.98
C ARG A 105 29.26 11.22 -16.86
N ILE A 106 28.84 11.19 -15.60
CA ILE A 106 29.75 11.34 -14.43
C ILE A 106 30.85 10.28 -14.51
N ARG A 107 30.49 9.02 -14.79
CA ARG A 107 31.45 7.93 -14.96
C ARG A 107 32.41 8.17 -16.13
N ALA A 108 31.92 8.66 -17.26
CA ALA A 108 32.73 8.95 -18.45
C ALA A 108 33.72 10.11 -18.23
N GLU A 109 33.37 11.06 -17.35
CA GLU A 109 34.22 12.18 -16.95
C GLU A 109 35.30 11.76 -15.92
N GLY A 110 35.23 10.53 -15.40
CA GLY A 110 36.20 9.94 -14.50
C GLY A 110 35.86 10.04 -13.01
N ASP A 111 34.72 10.65 -12.68
CA ASP A 111 34.21 10.77 -11.32
C ASP A 111 33.44 9.51 -10.89
N ASP A 112 33.31 9.29 -9.58
CA ASP A 112 32.50 8.21 -9.00
C ASP A 112 31.04 8.67 -8.80
N PRO A 113 30.04 8.10 -9.52
CA PRO A 113 28.65 8.43 -9.32
C PRO A 113 28.12 8.15 -7.90
N ALA A 114 28.73 7.23 -7.15
CA ALA A 114 28.28 6.87 -5.81
C ALA A 114 28.42 8.03 -4.79
N GLU A 115 29.23 9.05 -5.09
CA GLU A 115 29.33 10.27 -4.27
C GLU A 115 28.09 11.17 -4.39
N TYR A 116 27.29 10.99 -5.45
CA TYR A 116 26.20 11.90 -5.82
C TYR A 116 24.83 11.22 -5.81
N VAL A 117 24.79 9.91 -6.03
CA VAL A 117 23.53 9.15 -6.14
C VAL A 117 23.61 7.77 -5.48
N ASP A 118 22.54 7.40 -4.78
CA ASP A 118 22.32 6.02 -4.37
C ASP A 118 21.68 5.22 -5.52
N VAL A 119 22.41 4.23 -6.05
CA VAL A 119 21.91 3.37 -7.12
C VAL A 119 21.39 2.06 -6.55
N SER A 120 20.09 1.80 -6.72
CA SER A 120 19.47 0.52 -6.42
C SER A 120 19.02 -0.17 -7.70
N ILE A 121 19.56 -1.36 -7.97
CA ILE A 121 19.15 -2.20 -9.10
C ILE A 121 18.09 -3.19 -8.61
N LYS A 122 16.89 -3.11 -9.19
CA LYS A 122 15.79 -4.04 -8.89
C LYS A 122 15.68 -5.07 -9.99
N VAL A 123 15.79 -6.34 -9.62
CA VAL A 123 15.55 -7.48 -10.50
C VAL A 123 14.20 -8.10 -10.13
N PRO A 124 13.12 -7.87 -10.90
CA PRO A 124 11.84 -8.52 -10.63
C PRO A 124 11.96 -10.03 -10.82
N GLU A 125 11.60 -10.81 -9.81
CA GLU A 125 11.73 -12.28 -9.82
C GLU A 125 11.04 -12.93 -11.04
N ARG A 126 9.88 -12.39 -11.44
CA ARG A 126 9.16 -12.87 -12.64
C ARG A 126 9.97 -12.67 -13.93
N LYS A 127 10.72 -11.57 -14.03
CA LYS A 127 11.61 -11.33 -15.18
C LYS A 127 12.82 -12.26 -15.11
N PHE A 128 13.45 -12.37 -13.93
CA PHE A 128 14.57 -13.28 -13.69
C PHE A 128 14.27 -14.72 -14.11
N ALA A 129 13.09 -15.24 -13.73
CA ALA A 129 12.66 -16.59 -14.10
C ALA A 129 12.46 -16.79 -15.61
N ALA A 130 12.15 -15.73 -16.35
CA ALA A 130 11.91 -15.75 -17.80
C ALA A 130 13.17 -15.46 -18.63
N TRP A 131 14.32 -15.19 -18.00
CA TRP A 131 15.56 -14.88 -18.71
C TRP A 131 16.19 -16.12 -19.37
N PRO A 132 16.93 -15.94 -20.48
CA PRO A 132 17.84 -16.96 -21.00
C PRO A 132 18.81 -17.45 -19.92
N SER A 133 19.15 -18.73 -19.94
CA SER A 133 19.99 -19.39 -18.91
C SER A 133 21.32 -18.66 -18.70
N HIS A 134 22.00 -18.25 -19.77
CA HIS A 134 23.31 -17.60 -19.69
C HIS A 134 23.28 -16.25 -18.94
N ILE A 135 22.19 -15.47 -19.06
CA ILE A 135 22.03 -14.22 -18.30
C ILE A 135 21.62 -14.53 -16.87
N ARG A 136 20.69 -15.47 -16.69
CA ARG A 136 20.18 -15.85 -15.37
C ARG A 136 21.30 -16.34 -14.44
N SER A 137 22.17 -17.23 -14.93
CA SER A 137 23.27 -17.80 -14.15
C SER A 137 24.27 -16.76 -13.65
N ALA A 138 24.49 -15.66 -14.37
CA ALA A 138 25.37 -14.58 -13.93
C ALA A 138 24.83 -13.81 -12.70
N PHE A 139 23.53 -13.91 -12.41
CA PHE A 139 22.87 -13.23 -11.29
C PHE A 139 22.53 -14.19 -10.14
N GLU A 140 22.81 -15.49 -10.28
CA GLU A 140 22.46 -16.50 -9.25
C GLU A 140 23.22 -16.25 -7.94
N ASP A 141 24.51 -15.91 -7.99
CA ASP A 141 25.33 -15.63 -6.80
C ASP A 141 24.88 -14.38 -6.03
N ALA A 142 24.29 -13.41 -6.73
CA ALA A 142 23.71 -12.21 -6.12
C ALA A 142 22.29 -12.45 -5.56
N ARG A 143 21.67 -13.61 -5.84
CA ARG A 143 20.30 -13.92 -5.47
C ARG A 143 20.24 -14.73 -4.18
N THR A 144 19.77 -14.11 -3.10
CA THR A 144 19.45 -14.81 -1.86
C THR A 144 17.95 -15.07 -1.74
N VAL A 145 17.54 -16.34 -1.61
CA VAL A 145 16.15 -16.69 -1.27
C VAL A 145 16.04 -16.86 0.23
N ARG A 146 15.16 -16.08 0.86
CA ARG A 146 14.80 -16.23 2.26
C ARG A 146 13.33 -16.65 2.36
N THR A 147 13.01 -17.46 3.36
CA THR A 147 11.62 -17.80 3.64
C THR A 147 10.88 -16.56 4.16
N GLY A 148 9.72 -16.27 3.55
CA GLY A 148 8.83 -15.23 4.02
C GLY A 148 8.02 -15.67 5.23
N ARG A 149 7.31 -14.71 5.85
CA ARG A 149 6.31 -15.02 6.88
C ARG A 149 5.16 -15.83 6.25
N PRO A 150 4.69 -16.92 6.88
CA PRO A 150 3.54 -17.67 6.35
C PRO A 150 2.28 -16.79 6.34
N SER A 151 1.46 -16.94 5.29
CA SER A 151 0.14 -16.32 5.17
C SER A 151 -0.92 -17.39 4.96
N PHE A 152 -2.03 -17.30 5.69
CA PHE A 152 -3.11 -18.28 5.63
C PHE A 152 -4.38 -17.64 5.06
N ARG A 153 -4.90 -18.21 3.97
CA ARG A 153 -6.22 -17.89 3.44
C ARG A 153 -7.10 -19.13 3.59
N LEU A 154 -8.25 -18.97 4.23
CA LEU A 154 -9.23 -20.01 4.43
C LEU A 154 -10.34 -19.86 3.39
N SER A 155 -10.85 -20.97 2.88
CA SER A 155 -11.95 -20.99 1.91
C SER A 155 -12.80 -22.23 2.17
N LEU A 156 -14.13 -22.09 2.07
CA LEU A 156 -15.02 -23.22 2.17
C LEU A 156 -14.90 -24.06 0.90
N THR A 157 -14.73 -25.37 1.06
CA THR A 157 -14.81 -26.30 -0.06
C THR A 157 -16.27 -26.35 -0.49
N ASN A 158 -16.62 -25.73 -1.62
CA ASN A 158 -17.92 -25.97 -2.22
C ASN A 158 -18.00 -27.46 -2.56
N GLU A 159 -18.94 -28.19 -1.96
CA GLU A 159 -19.33 -29.51 -2.49
C GLU A 159 -19.84 -29.29 -3.91
N VAL A 160 -19.05 -29.71 -4.89
CA VAL A 160 -19.54 -30.03 -6.23
C VAL A 160 -20.35 -31.30 -6.06
N THR A 161 -21.61 -31.18 -5.69
CA THR A 161 -22.57 -32.26 -5.90
C THR A 161 -22.72 -32.40 -7.41
N SER A 162 -22.34 -33.57 -7.91
CA SER A 162 -22.49 -34.00 -9.30
C SER A 162 -23.95 -34.01 -9.76
#